data_AF-A0A7C2K014-F1
#
_entry.id   AF-A0A7C2K014-F1
#
_cell.length_a   1.000
_cell.length_b   1.000
_cell.length_c   1.000
_cell.angle_alpha   90.00
_cell.angle_beta   90.00
_cell.angle_gamma   90.00
#
_symmetry.space_group_name_H-M   'P 1'
#
loop_
_entity.id
_entity.type
_entity.pdbx_description
1 polymer ?
#
loop_
_entity_poly.entity_id
_entity_poly.type
_entity_poly.pdbx_seq_one_letter_code
_entity_poly.pdbx_strand_id
1 'polypeptide(L)'
;MRQCVPYLVCLVAGALAPAAWGQQPASAASATEESKPSSAPSKFEQATKGAKKVEGLWTIYHKEQQVLVDLKTGQLNQDYLILTSIARGVSSGMVIGGMTWGDDVIWNFRKVGDKMHVLRKNVRFKAKPGSPEANAVKLAYTDSVLYALPIIADTPGGSLVDMTRVFLSDDEQIGRFLGAQFVMDRSTVAKVKA
;
A
#
# COMPACT_ATOMS: atom_id res chain seq x y z
N MET A 1 -7.10 -4.17 -53.52
CA MET A 1 -8.28 -3.31 -53.66
C MET A 1 -8.57 -2.75 -52.26
N ARG A 2 -8.15 -1.51 -51.93
CA ARG A 2 -8.93 -0.24 -52.04
C ARG A 2 -10.34 -0.43 -51.43
N GLN A 3 -10.82 0.28 -50.42
CA GLN A 3 -10.99 1.75 -50.26
C GLN A 3 -11.31 2.05 -48.75
N CYS A 4 -10.67 3.01 -48.08
CA CYS A 4 -10.92 4.47 -47.98
C CYS A 4 -11.99 4.89 -46.94
N VAL A 5 -11.53 5.52 -45.86
CA VAL A 5 -12.31 6.44 -45.00
C VAL A 5 -11.67 7.83 -45.16
N PRO A 6 -12.43 8.90 -45.45
CA PRO A 6 -11.86 10.19 -45.83
C PRO A 6 -11.44 11.03 -44.63
N TYR A 7 -10.21 11.54 -44.70
CA TYR A 7 -9.66 12.62 -43.87
C TYR A 7 -10.28 13.96 -44.28
N LEU A 8 -10.72 14.76 -43.30
CA LEU A 8 -10.97 16.18 -43.48
C LEU A 8 -9.69 16.94 -43.10
N VAL A 9 -9.05 17.50 -44.12
CA VAL A 9 -7.82 18.30 -44.05
C VAL A 9 -8.20 19.75 -43.76
N CYS A 10 -7.72 20.31 -42.64
CA CYS A 10 -7.64 21.76 -42.44
C CYS A 10 -6.20 22.20 -42.68
N LEU A 11 -6.02 22.96 -43.76
CA LEU A 11 -4.76 23.44 -44.29
C LEU A 11 -4.56 24.87 -43.77
N VAL A 12 -3.54 25.09 -42.93
CA VAL A 12 -2.99 26.44 -42.72
C VAL A 12 -1.50 26.36 -43.02
N ALA A 13 -1.14 26.91 -44.18
CA ALA A 13 0.22 27.12 -44.61
C ALA A 13 0.70 28.49 -44.12
N GLY A 14 1.91 28.53 -43.57
CA GLY A 14 2.67 29.73 -43.28
C GLY A 14 4.11 29.32 -42.97
N ALA A 15 5.00 29.55 -43.93
CA ALA A 15 6.31 28.92 -44.04
C ALA A 15 7.47 29.76 -43.48
N LEU A 16 8.62 29.07 -43.36
CA LEU A 16 10.03 29.52 -43.39
C LEU A 16 10.78 29.69 -42.05
N ALA A 17 11.67 28.71 -41.80
CA ALA A 17 12.85 28.73 -40.92
C ALA A 17 14.07 29.37 -41.68
N PRO A 18 15.35 29.45 -41.19
CA PRO A 18 15.95 28.88 -39.97
C PRO A 18 17.06 29.74 -39.25
N ALA A 19 17.67 29.13 -38.21
CA ALA A 19 19.10 29.17 -37.82
C ALA A 19 19.73 30.30 -36.95
N ALA A 20 20.14 29.85 -35.75
CA ALA A 20 21.49 29.91 -35.15
C ALA A 20 22.07 31.19 -34.48
N TRP A 21 22.49 30.94 -33.22
CA TRP A 21 23.56 31.53 -32.38
C TRP A 21 23.62 33.03 -32.06
N GLY A 22 23.60 33.32 -30.75
CA GLY A 22 24.14 34.53 -30.14
C GLY A 22 23.88 34.60 -28.63
N GLN A 23 24.89 34.32 -27.82
CA GLN A 23 24.87 34.46 -26.36
C GLN A 23 24.89 35.94 -25.94
N GLN A 24 24.26 36.30 -24.81
CA GLN A 24 24.94 37.11 -23.78
C GLN A 24 24.25 36.97 -22.41
N PRO A 25 25.00 36.92 -21.29
CA PRO A 25 24.47 36.59 -19.97
C PRO A 25 24.05 37.85 -19.20
N ALA A 26 23.01 37.72 -18.39
CA ALA A 26 22.74 38.66 -17.30
C ALA A 26 22.75 37.88 -15.99
N SER A 27 23.87 38.00 -15.28
CA SER A 27 24.02 37.64 -13.89
C SER A 27 22.98 38.41 -13.07
N ALA A 28 22.04 37.69 -12.46
CA ALA A 28 21.17 38.20 -11.42
C ALA A 28 21.30 37.24 -10.23
N ALA A 29 22.13 37.67 -9.29
CA ALA A 29 22.13 37.36 -7.87
C ALA A 29 21.33 36.12 -7.44
N SER A 30 22.04 35.03 -7.17
CA SER A 30 21.55 33.98 -6.29
C SER A 30 21.32 34.57 -4.91
N ALA A 31 20.09 35.03 -4.66
CA ALA A 31 19.59 35.20 -3.31
C ALA A 31 19.51 33.81 -2.68
N THR A 32 20.37 33.59 -1.69
CA THR A 32 20.27 32.52 -0.73
C THR A 32 18.89 32.61 -0.06
N GLU A 33 17.93 31.80 -0.52
CA GLU A 33 16.66 31.64 0.16
C GLU A 33 16.88 30.63 1.29
N GLU A 34 17.25 31.20 2.43
CA GLU A 34 17.35 30.54 3.71
C GLU A 34 15.96 30.03 4.13
N SER A 35 15.73 28.74 3.94
CA SER A 35 14.51 28.06 4.36
C SER A 35 14.44 28.06 5.89
N LYS A 36 13.70 29.01 6.46
CA LYS A 36 13.24 28.96 7.85
C LYS A 36 12.55 27.61 8.12
N PRO A 37 12.83 26.93 9.25
CA PRO A 37 12.13 25.71 9.61
C PRO A 37 10.67 26.05 9.90
N SER A 38 9.76 25.55 9.05
CA SER A 38 8.32 25.61 9.28
C SER A 38 8.01 24.85 10.57
N SER A 39 7.60 25.58 11.61
CA SER A 39 7.21 25.04 12.92
C SER A 39 5.79 24.45 12.93
N ALA A 40 5.24 24.11 11.76
CA ALA A 40 4.00 23.36 11.67
C ALA A 40 4.30 21.87 11.94
N PRO A 41 3.56 21.19 12.83
CA PRO A 41 3.79 19.78 13.11
C PRO A 41 3.69 18.98 11.81
N SER A 42 4.61 18.04 11.61
CA SER A 42 4.60 17.21 10.40
C SER A 42 3.28 16.43 10.28
N LYS A 43 2.85 16.05 9.07
CA LYS A 43 1.65 15.21 8.88
C LYS A 43 1.70 13.94 9.74
N PHE A 44 2.91 13.41 9.94
CA PHE A 44 3.17 12.26 10.81
C PHE A 44 2.85 12.56 12.28
N GLU A 45 3.36 13.68 12.82
CA GLU A 45 3.09 14.08 14.21
C GLU A 45 1.61 14.34 14.45
N GLN A 46 0.92 14.95 13.48
CA GLN A 46 -0.52 15.18 13.57
C GLN A 46 -1.31 13.87 13.59
N ALA A 47 -0.96 12.92 12.71
CA ALA A 47 -1.64 11.64 12.60
C ALA A 47 -1.38 10.72 13.80
N THR A 48 -0.19 10.76 14.39
CA THR A 48 0.21 9.91 15.52
C THR A 48 -0.10 10.54 16.89
N LYS A 49 -0.57 11.79 16.93
CA LYS A 49 -0.86 12.50 18.18
C LYS A 49 -1.90 11.77 19.05
N GLY A 50 -1.48 11.40 20.26
CA GLY A 50 -2.34 10.70 21.21
C GLY A 50 -2.58 9.22 20.89
N ALA A 51 -1.91 8.67 19.87
CA ALA A 51 -1.93 7.25 19.59
C ALA A 51 -1.00 6.50 20.56
N LYS A 52 -1.39 5.27 20.91
CA LYS A 52 -0.52 4.35 21.65
C LYS A 52 0.44 3.72 20.66
N LYS A 53 1.74 3.88 20.91
CA LYS A 53 2.81 3.26 20.12
C LYS A 53 3.09 1.85 20.61
N VAL A 54 3.09 0.90 19.68
CA VAL A 54 3.48 -0.49 19.91
C VAL A 54 4.62 -0.82 18.95
N GLU A 55 5.75 -1.19 19.51
CA GLU A 55 6.94 -1.58 18.73
C GLU A 55 7.00 -3.11 18.61
N GLY A 56 7.29 -3.59 17.40
CA GLY A 56 7.39 -5.01 17.08
C GLY A 56 8.01 -5.19 15.70
N LEU A 57 7.53 -6.16 14.91
CA LEU A 57 7.94 -6.32 13.51
C LEU A 57 7.69 -5.03 12.71
N TRP A 58 6.52 -4.44 12.89
CA TRP A 58 6.19 -3.10 12.42
C TRP A 58 5.89 -2.19 13.61
N THR A 59 6.12 -0.89 13.44
CA THR A 59 5.71 0.08 14.45
C THR A 59 4.26 0.45 14.22
N ILE A 60 3.41 0.14 15.19
CA ILE A 60 1.97 0.36 15.13
C ILE A 60 1.59 1.52 16.04
N TYR A 61 0.82 2.45 15.51
CA TYR A 61 0.19 3.53 16.26
C TYR A 61 -1.31 3.31 16.22
N HIS A 62 -1.91 3.01 17.37
CA HIS A 62 -3.34 2.76 17.43
C HIS A 62 -4.05 3.78 18.34
N LYS A 63 -5.21 4.25 17.89
CA LYS A 63 -6.07 5.19 18.61
C LYS A 63 -7.51 4.80 18.33
N GLU A 64 -8.23 4.36 19.37
CA GLU A 64 -9.65 3.97 19.26
C GLU A 64 -9.87 2.95 18.13
N GLN A 65 -10.48 3.41 17.03
CA GLN A 65 -10.83 2.63 15.84
C GLN A 65 -9.86 2.85 14.67
N GLN A 66 -8.72 3.50 14.90
CA GLN A 66 -7.70 3.75 13.88
C GLN A 66 -6.42 2.97 14.19
N VAL A 67 -5.89 2.28 13.18
CA VAL A 67 -4.63 1.54 13.23
C VAL A 67 -3.73 2.04 12.12
N LEU A 68 -2.71 2.82 12.50
CA LEU A 68 -1.68 3.30 11.60
C LEU A 68 -0.42 2.46 11.78
N VAL A 69 0.26 2.17 10.68
CA VAL A 69 1.49 1.38 10.69
C VAL A 69 2.58 2.15 9.96
N ASP A 70 3.71 2.33 10.62
CA ASP A 70 4.92 2.88 10.02
C ASP A 70 5.73 1.75 9.39
N LEU A 71 5.73 1.71 8.07
CA LEU A 71 6.46 0.74 7.26
C LEU A 71 7.78 1.34 6.81
N LYS A 72 8.89 0.75 7.24
CA LYS A 72 10.22 1.18 6.81
C LYS A 72 10.46 0.78 5.36
N THR A 73 11.28 1.54 4.63
CA THR A 73 11.61 1.24 3.23
C THR A 73 12.23 -0.16 3.07
N GLY A 74 13.06 -0.59 4.04
CA GLY A 74 13.64 -1.95 4.05
C GLY A 74 12.65 -3.09 4.31
N GLN A 75 11.43 -2.77 4.74
CA GLN A 75 10.33 -3.72 4.96
C GLN A 75 9.43 -3.86 3.72
N LEU A 76 9.62 -3.01 2.71
CA LEU A 76 8.91 -3.11 1.45
C LEU A 76 9.51 -4.21 0.58
N ASN A 77 8.67 -4.82 -0.27
CA ASN A 77 9.02 -5.96 -1.12
C ASN A 77 9.55 -7.20 -0.37
N GLN A 78 9.42 -7.24 0.96
CA GLN A 78 9.71 -8.41 1.77
C GLN A 78 8.48 -9.33 1.86
N ASP A 79 8.73 -10.63 1.96
CA ASP A 79 7.70 -11.63 2.11
C ASP A 79 7.43 -11.90 3.60
N TYR A 80 6.18 -11.70 4.02
CA TYR A 80 5.72 -11.91 5.38
C TYR A 80 4.74 -13.06 5.43
N LEU A 81 5.03 -14.09 6.23
CA LEU A 81 4.06 -15.13 6.52
C LEU A 81 3.06 -14.60 7.56
N ILE A 82 1.79 -14.54 7.18
CA ILE A 82 0.71 -14.09 8.04
C ILE A 82 -0.04 -15.32 8.54
N LEU A 83 -0.06 -15.48 9.86
CA LEU A 83 -0.78 -16.53 10.56
C LEU A 83 -1.86 -15.86 11.41
N THR A 84 -3.11 -16.14 11.07
CA THR A 84 -4.25 -15.60 11.81
C THR A 84 -4.76 -16.65 12.81
N SER A 85 -5.02 -16.23 14.06
CA SER A 85 -5.56 -17.11 15.08
C SER A 85 -6.66 -16.44 15.90
N ILE A 86 -7.59 -17.25 16.36
CA ILE A 86 -8.71 -16.79 17.19
C ILE A 86 -8.22 -16.76 18.64
N ALA A 87 -8.04 -15.57 19.22
CA ALA A 87 -7.66 -15.47 20.63
C ALA A 87 -8.80 -15.82 21.59
N ARG A 88 -10.04 -15.45 21.25
CA ARG A 88 -11.25 -15.71 22.05
C ARG A 88 -12.37 -16.19 21.13
N GLY A 89 -12.86 -17.39 21.39
CA GLY A 89 -13.98 -17.98 20.64
C GLY A 89 -15.34 -17.40 21.05
N VAL A 90 -16.35 -17.68 20.24
CA VAL A 90 -17.74 -17.23 20.47
C VAL A 90 -18.68 -18.37 20.89
N SER A 91 -18.13 -19.52 21.28
CA SER A 91 -18.90 -20.71 21.68
C SER A 91 -19.96 -21.15 20.64
N SER A 92 -19.69 -20.88 19.36
CA SER A 92 -20.56 -21.20 18.23
C SER A 92 -19.73 -21.61 17.02
N GLY A 93 -20.18 -22.69 16.35
CA GLY A 93 -19.45 -23.29 15.23
C GLY A 93 -18.02 -23.69 15.61
N MET A 94 -17.10 -23.56 14.64
CA MET A 94 -15.67 -23.86 14.80
C MET A 94 -14.84 -22.67 15.30
N VAL A 95 -15.47 -21.58 15.77
CA VAL A 95 -14.78 -20.36 16.20
C VAL A 95 -14.37 -20.49 17.67
N ILE A 96 -13.29 -21.25 17.90
CA ILE A 96 -12.77 -21.61 19.22
C ILE A 96 -11.44 -20.88 19.47
N GLY A 97 -11.22 -20.44 20.72
CA GLY A 97 -9.96 -19.81 21.12
C GLY A 97 -8.76 -20.75 20.96
N GLY A 98 -7.64 -20.23 20.46
CA GLY A 98 -6.40 -20.95 20.20
C GLY A 98 -6.33 -21.62 18.82
N MET A 99 -7.42 -21.59 18.03
CA MET A 99 -7.43 -22.18 16.69
C MET A 99 -6.87 -21.21 15.64
N THR A 100 -6.01 -21.71 14.75
CA THR A 100 -5.61 -20.99 13.53
C THR A 100 -6.81 -20.90 12.59
N TRP A 101 -7.01 -19.76 11.96
CA TRP A 101 -8.13 -19.51 11.06
C TRP A 101 -7.63 -18.94 9.74
N GLY A 102 -8.30 -19.30 8.65
CA GLY A 102 -7.94 -18.84 7.31
C GLY A 102 -6.86 -19.68 6.64
N ASP A 103 -6.43 -19.20 5.47
CA ASP A 103 -5.26 -19.74 4.77
C ASP A 103 -3.99 -19.08 5.30
N ASP A 104 -2.91 -19.85 5.45
CA ASP A 104 -1.58 -19.26 5.62
C ASP A 104 -1.18 -18.54 4.33
N VAL A 105 -0.99 -17.22 4.43
CA VAL A 105 -0.74 -16.37 3.27
C VAL A 105 0.56 -15.61 3.40
N ILE A 106 1.24 -15.46 2.26
CA ILE A 106 2.44 -14.63 2.17
C ILE A 106 2.01 -13.25 1.68
N TRP A 107 2.21 -12.25 2.54
CA TRP A 107 1.98 -10.85 2.22
C TRP A 107 3.25 -10.17 1.74
N ASN A 108 3.08 -9.24 0.81
CA ASN A 108 4.14 -8.38 0.31
C ASN A 108 3.62 -6.94 0.22
N PHE A 109 4.43 -5.97 0.66
CA PHE A 109 4.06 -4.56 0.60
C PHE A 109 4.76 -3.86 -0.55
N ARG A 110 4.01 -3.16 -1.39
CA ARG A 110 4.56 -2.36 -2.49
C ARG A 110 3.98 -0.96 -2.48
N LYS A 111 4.86 0.03 -2.48
CA LYS A 111 4.47 1.43 -2.69
C LYS A 111 4.21 1.64 -4.18
N VAL A 112 3.00 2.06 -4.54
CA VAL A 112 2.59 2.36 -5.91
C VAL A 112 1.93 3.74 -5.90
N GLY A 113 2.67 4.74 -6.37
CA GLY A 113 2.22 6.14 -6.30
C GLY A 113 2.03 6.61 -4.85
N ASP A 114 0.82 7.07 -4.54
CA ASP A 114 0.38 7.57 -3.24
C ASP A 114 -0.26 6.48 -2.34
N LYS A 115 -0.25 5.22 -2.81
CA LYS A 115 -0.86 4.10 -2.09
C LYS A 115 0.15 3.02 -1.75
N MET A 116 -0.10 2.35 -0.63
CA MET A 116 0.57 1.12 -0.25
C MET A 116 -0.31 -0.08 -0.63
N HIS A 117 0.18 -0.89 -1.55
CA HIS A 117 -0.48 -2.14 -1.92
C HIS A 117 -0.07 -3.26 -0.98
N VAL A 118 -1.05 -3.95 -0.42
CA VAL A 118 -0.87 -5.22 0.28
C VAL A 118 -1.18 -6.33 -0.71
N LEU A 119 -0.17 -7.11 -1.06
CA LEU A 119 -0.26 -8.17 -2.05
C LEU A 119 -0.26 -9.53 -1.36
N ARG A 120 -1.10 -10.45 -1.84
CA ARG A 120 -1.03 -11.87 -1.54
C ARG A 120 -0.24 -12.56 -2.64
N LYS A 121 0.92 -13.13 -2.28
CA LYS A 121 1.76 -13.89 -3.22
C LYS A 121 1.05 -15.17 -3.66
N ASN A 122 1.03 -15.45 -4.96
CA ASN A 122 0.60 -16.75 -5.45
C ASN A 122 1.79 -17.72 -5.44
N VAL A 123 1.76 -18.69 -4.54
CA VAL A 123 2.82 -19.72 -4.41
C VAL A 123 2.39 -21.09 -4.92
N ARG A 124 1.16 -21.23 -5.45
CA ARG A 124 0.62 -22.52 -5.91
C ARG A 124 1.26 -22.99 -7.21
N PHE A 125 1.63 -22.05 -8.08
CA PHE A 125 2.22 -22.33 -9.39
C PHE A 125 3.67 -21.88 -9.40
N LYS A 126 4.60 -22.82 -9.66
CA LYS A 126 6.03 -22.58 -9.72
C LYS A 126 6.59 -23.25 -10.96
N ALA A 127 7.57 -22.61 -11.58
CA ALA A 127 8.33 -23.15 -12.69
C ALA A 127 9.82 -22.97 -12.41
N LYS A 128 10.66 -23.75 -13.11
CA LYS A 128 12.11 -23.68 -12.95
C LYS A 128 12.61 -22.30 -13.43
N PRO A 129 13.40 -21.56 -12.63
CA PRO A 129 13.94 -20.28 -13.06
C PRO A 129 14.71 -20.41 -14.38
N GLY A 130 14.47 -19.49 -15.32
CA GLY A 130 15.12 -19.46 -16.64
C GLY A 130 14.48 -20.36 -17.70
N SER A 131 13.42 -21.10 -17.37
CA SER A 131 12.70 -21.90 -18.37
C SER A 131 11.63 -21.06 -19.11
N PRO A 132 11.24 -21.42 -20.35
CA PRO A 132 10.13 -20.76 -21.04
C PRO A 132 8.82 -20.77 -20.23
N GLU A 133 8.59 -21.84 -19.47
CA GLU A 133 7.45 -22.01 -18.58
C GLU A 133 7.46 -21.00 -17.44
N ALA A 134 8.62 -20.52 -16.96
CA ALA A 134 8.67 -19.49 -15.93
C ALA A 134 8.10 -18.16 -16.40
N ASN A 135 8.31 -17.79 -17.67
CA ASN A 135 7.66 -16.63 -18.26
C ASN A 135 6.15 -16.86 -18.42
N ALA A 136 5.75 -18.04 -18.86
CA ALA A 136 4.33 -18.39 -18.95
C ALA A 136 3.63 -18.31 -17.59
N VAL A 137 4.24 -18.86 -16.53
CA VAL A 137 3.71 -18.79 -15.15
C VAL A 137 3.65 -17.35 -14.65
N LYS A 138 4.68 -16.55 -14.87
CA LYS A 138 4.70 -15.13 -14.47
C LYS A 138 3.60 -14.31 -15.14
N LEU A 139 3.29 -14.60 -16.39
CA LEU A 139 2.24 -13.91 -17.16
C LEU A 139 0.84 -14.43 -16.82
N ALA A 140 0.69 -15.74 -16.56
CA ALA A 140 -0.58 -16.37 -16.28
C ALA A 140 -1.04 -16.18 -14.82
N TYR A 141 -0.10 -16.12 -13.88
CA TYR A 141 -0.39 -16.08 -12.45
C TYR A 141 0.24 -14.84 -11.82
N THR A 142 -0.58 -13.81 -11.66
CA THR A 142 -0.20 -12.58 -10.95
C THR A 142 -0.49 -12.69 -9.46
N ASP A 143 0.26 -11.94 -8.66
CA ASP A 143 -0.04 -11.75 -7.24
C ASP A 143 -1.35 -10.96 -7.10
N SER A 144 -2.16 -11.28 -6.09
CA SER A 144 -3.44 -10.59 -5.85
C SER A 144 -3.21 -9.34 -5.00
N VAL A 145 -3.78 -8.20 -5.40
CA VAL A 145 -3.83 -7.01 -4.53
C VAL A 145 -5.00 -7.19 -3.56
N LEU A 146 -4.70 -7.38 -2.28
CA LEU A 146 -5.72 -7.46 -1.22
C LEU A 146 -6.24 -6.06 -0.88
N TYR A 147 -5.32 -5.11 -0.70
CA TYR A 147 -5.64 -3.75 -0.29
C TYR A 147 -4.78 -2.73 -1.03
N ALA A 148 -5.35 -1.57 -1.34
CA ALA A 148 -4.64 -0.39 -1.79
C ALA A 148 -4.89 0.73 -0.77
N LEU A 149 -3.99 0.84 0.21
CA LEU A 149 -4.14 1.69 1.38
C LEU A 149 -3.56 3.08 1.16
N PRO A 150 -4.18 4.14 1.67
CA PRO A 150 -3.64 5.50 1.55
C PRO A 150 -2.38 5.66 2.42
N ILE A 151 -1.37 6.34 1.88
CA ILE A 151 -0.19 6.77 2.63
C ILE A 151 -0.50 8.13 3.27
N ILE A 152 -0.43 8.21 4.60
CA ILE A 152 -0.80 9.40 5.37
C ILE A 152 0.35 10.41 5.42
N ALA A 153 1.58 9.89 5.61
CA ALA A 153 2.78 10.69 5.66
C ALA A 153 3.99 9.86 5.23
N ASP A 154 4.92 10.48 4.52
CA ASP A 154 6.25 9.91 4.29
C ASP A 154 7.16 10.29 5.46
N THR A 155 7.97 9.33 5.92
CA THR A 155 8.97 9.52 6.96
C THR A 155 10.36 9.37 6.33
N PRO A 156 11.44 9.92 6.95
CA PRO A 156 12.78 9.82 6.37
C PRO A 156 13.27 8.39 6.11
N GLY A 157 12.66 7.37 6.72
CA GLY A 157 13.01 5.96 6.54
C GLY A 157 11.85 5.06 6.13
N GLY A 158 10.70 5.61 5.74
CA GLY A 158 9.49 4.83 5.52
C GLY A 158 8.25 5.63 5.13
N SER A 159 7.10 5.01 5.33
CA SER A 159 5.78 5.61 5.07
C SER A 159 4.80 5.16 6.15
N LEU A 160 4.04 6.11 6.68
CA LEU A 160 2.92 5.88 7.58
C LEU A 160 1.67 5.55 6.76
N VAL A 161 1.12 4.35 6.97
CA VAL A 161 -0.01 3.80 6.21
C VAL A 161 -1.19 3.58 7.13
N ASP A 162 -2.38 3.93 6.66
CA ASP A 162 -3.62 3.57 7.37
C ASP A 162 -3.99 2.10 7.07
N MET A 163 -3.77 1.22 8.06
CA MET A 163 -4.08 -0.20 7.99
C MET A 163 -5.36 -0.56 8.73
N THR A 164 -6.18 0.42 9.09
CA THR A 164 -7.43 0.21 9.81
C THR A 164 -8.33 -0.80 9.10
N ARG A 165 -8.45 -0.71 7.77
CA ARG A 165 -9.25 -1.64 6.95
C ARG A 165 -8.69 -3.05 6.86
N VAL A 166 -7.42 -3.25 7.21
CA VAL A 166 -6.77 -4.56 7.21
C VAL A 166 -7.01 -5.27 8.53
N PHE A 167 -6.90 -4.55 9.65
CA PHE A 167 -7.00 -5.15 10.99
C PHE A 167 -8.40 -5.08 11.61
N LEU A 168 -9.21 -4.09 11.23
CA LEU A 168 -10.59 -3.89 11.70
C LEU A 168 -11.57 -4.17 10.57
N SER A 169 -11.46 -5.35 9.97
CA SER A 169 -12.38 -5.88 8.96
C SER A 169 -12.49 -7.40 9.08
N ASP A 170 -13.51 -7.97 8.44
CA ASP A 170 -13.74 -9.42 8.38
C ASP A 170 -13.15 -10.04 7.11
N ASP A 171 -11.84 -9.83 6.89
CA ASP A 171 -11.12 -10.40 5.74
C ASP A 171 -11.17 -11.94 5.74
N GLU A 172 -11.09 -12.51 6.95
CA GLU A 172 -11.13 -13.95 7.22
C GLU A 172 -12.54 -14.57 7.17
N GLN A 173 -13.57 -13.75 6.91
CA GLN A 173 -14.96 -14.16 6.74
C GLN A 173 -15.53 -14.95 7.93
N ILE A 174 -15.07 -14.64 9.15
CA ILE A 174 -15.56 -15.26 10.40
C ILE A 174 -17.01 -14.84 10.65
N GLY A 175 -17.32 -13.55 10.47
CA GLY A 175 -18.69 -13.05 10.59
C GLY A 175 -19.61 -13.77 9.61
N ARG A 176 -19.20 -13.84 8.33
CA ARG A 176 -19.92 -14.58 7.29
C ARG A 176 -20.15 -16.05 7.66
N PHE A 177 -19.14 -16.72 8.20
CA PHE A 177 -19.24 -18.12 8.65
C PHE A 177 -20.28 -18.29 9.77
N LEU A 178 -20.37 -17.33 10.68
CA LEU A 178 -21.33 -17.32 11.78
C LEU A 178 -22.73 -16.80 11.38
N GLY A 179 -22.93 -16.39 10.13
CA GLY A 179 -24.16 -15.70 9.71
C GLY A 179 -24.34 -14.32 10.34
N ALA A 180 -23.26 -13.72 10.83
CA ALA A 180 -23.21 -12.41 11.45
C ALA A 180 -22.51 -11.38 10.54
N GLN A 181 -22.70 -10.10 10.85
CA GLN A 181 -21.95 -9.03 10.18
C GLN A 181 -20.90 -8.48 11.14
N PHE A 182 -19.71 -8.21 10.61
CA PHE A 182 -18.67 -7.52 11.35
C PHE A 182 -19.05 -6.05 11.55
N VAL A 183 -18.95 -5.60 12.80
CA VAL A 183 -19.25 -4.22 13.19
C VAL A 183 -17.98 -3.61 13.76
N MET A 184 -17.38 -2.73 12.96
CA MET A 184 -16.13 -2.04 13.31
C MET A 184 -16.26 -1.25 14.62
N ASP A 185 -17.40 -0.58 14.84
CA ASP A 185 -17.64 0.24 16.04
C ASP A 185 -17.64 -0.53 17.36
N ARG A 186 -17.90 -1.84 17.29
CA ARG A 186 -17.88 -2.74 18.45
C ARG A 186 -16.55 -3.49 18.61
N SER A 187 -15.62 -3.25 17.70
CA SER A 187 -14.30 -3.89 17.70
C SER A 187 -13.30 -3.01 18.42
N THR A 188 -12.41 -3.65 19.19
CA THR A 188 -11.37 -2.95 19.95
C THR A 188 -10.04 -3.66 19.76
N VAL A 189 -8.96 -2.88 19.77
CA VAL A 189 -7.59 -3.40 19.75
C VAL A 189 -7.13 -3.62 21.19
N ALA A 190 -6.76 -4.86 21.52
CA ALA A 190 -6.29 -5.22 22.84
C ALA A 190 -5.02 -6.08 22.75
N LYS A 191 -4.15 -5.95 23.77
CA LYS A 191 -3.01 -6.85 23.92
C LYS A 191 -3.51 -8.22 24.36
N VAL A 192 -3.16 -9.26 23.58
CA VAL A 192 -3.38 -10.65 23.99
C VAL A 192 -2.22 -11.04 24.90
N LYS A 193 -2.52 -11.50 26.12
CA LYS A 193 -1.53 -12.08 27.03
C LYS A 193 -1.38 -13.55 26.64
N ALA A 194 -0.17 -13.94 26.24
CA ALA A 194 0.19 -15.34 26.04
C ALA A 194 0.13 -16.11 27.37
#